data_AF-A0AAU9E9G5-F1
#
_entry.id   AF-A0AAU9E9G5-F1
#
_cell.length_a   1.000
_cell.length_b   1.000
_cell.length_c   1.000
_cell.angle_alpha   90.00
_cell.angle_beta   90.00
_cell.angle_gamma   90.00
#
_symmetry.space_group_name_H-M   'P 1'
#
loop_
_entity.id
_entity.type
_entity.pdbx_description
1 polymer ?
#
loop_
_entity_poly.entity_id
_entity_poly.type
_entity_poly.pdbx_seq_one_letter_code
_entity_poly.pdbx_strand_id
1 'polypeptide(L)' 'MPAYFCKGYPIGATGLSMLYELSTQLRREAGPRQVPGAELAIQANGGGIIGLEEAACSVTILERGE' A
#
# COMPACT_ATOMS: atom_id res chain seq x y z
N MET A 1 6.09 11.14 -0.79
CA MET A 1 5.99 9.83 -0.09
C MET A 1 6.50 9.99 1.35
N PRO A 2 5.68 10.40 2.34
CA PRO A 2 6.11 10.38 3.71
C PRO A 2 5.88 8.98 4.33
N ALA A 3 6.98 8.35 4.74
CA ALA A 3 7.14 7.37 5.81
C ALA A 3 6.14 6.18 5.90
N TYR A 4 6.38 5.12 5.10
CA TYR A 4 5.78 3.80 5.34
C TYR A 4 6.61 2.89 6.29
N PHE A 5 7.87 3.27 6.56
CA PHE A 5 8.83 2.45 7.33
C PHE A 5 8.53 2.32 8.84
N CYS A 6 7.58 3.07 9.42
CA CYS A 6 7.41 3.16 10.88
C CYS A 6 6.30 2.26 11.50
N LYS A 7 5.69 1.31 10.78
CA LYS A 7 4.53 0.54 11.30
C LYS A 7 4.83 -0.85 11.90
N GLY A 8 6.08 -1.29 11.93
CA GLY A 8 6.43 -2.64 12.39
C GLY A 8 6.14 -3.72 11.33
N TYR A 9 6.83 -4.86 11.42
CA TYR A 9 7.04 -5.80 10.30
C TYR A 9 6.44 -7.21 10.50
N PRO A 10 5.13 -7.39 10.74
CA PRO A 10 4.47 -8.64 10.35
C PRO A 10 4.23 -8.57 8.84
N ILE A 11 4.93 -9.39 8.05
CA ILE A 11 4.93 -9.35 6.56
C ILE A 11 3.52 -9.21 5.97
N GLY A 12 2.54 -9.96 6.50
CA GLY A 12 1.14 -9.86 6.06
C GLY A 12 0.40 -8.58 6.51
N ALA A 13 0.71 -8.05 7.69
CA ALA A 13 0.06 -6.85 8.22
C ALA A 13 0.50 -5.58 7.47
N THR A 14 1.73 -5.54 6.96
CA THR A 14 2.23 -4.42 6.15
C THR A 14 1.43 -4.30 4.84
N GLY A 15 1.23 -5.41 4.13
CA GLY A 15 0.41 -5.45 2.90
C GLY A 15 -1.03 -4.99 3.14
N LEU A 16 -1.66 -5.46 4.22
CA LEU A 16 -3.01 -5.03 4.60
C LEU A 16 -3.09 -3.54 4.93
N SER A 17 -2.09 -2.99 5.63
CA SER A 17 -2.07 -1.56 5.92
C SER A 17 -1.95 -0.70 4.66
N MET A 18 -1.21 -1.19 3.65
CA MET A 18 -1.08 -0.51 2.36
C MET A 18 -2.41 -0.49 1.63
N LEU A 19 -3.08 -1.65 1.53
CA LEU A 19 -4.41 -1.73 0.94
C LEU A 19 -5.43 -0.85 1.66
N TYR A 20 -5.38 -0.78 3.00
CA TYR A 20 -6.24 0.11 3.77
C TYR A 20 -6.02 1.58 3.38
N GLU A 21 -4.78 2.06 3.38
CA GLU A 21 -4.49 3.46 3.02
C GLU A 21 -4.90 3.76 1.57
N LEU A 22 -4.59 2.87 0.61
CA LEU A 22 -5.02 3.06 -0.78
C LEU A 22 -6.54 3.11 -0.91
N SER A 23 -7.27 2.21 -0.24
CA SER A 23 -8.73 2.20 -0.22
C SER A 23 -9.29 3.49 0.40
N THR A 24 -8.74 3.95 1.52
CA THR A 24 -9.14 5.21 2.15
C THR A 24 -8.90 6.42 1.24
N GLN A 25 -7.79 6.44 0.50
CA GLN A 25 -7.49 7.51 -0.48
C GLN A 25 -8.48 7.50 -1.65
N LEU A 26 -8.75 6.34 -2.25
CA LEU A 26 -9.70 6.20 -3.36
C LEU A 26 -11.14 6.52 -2.95
N ARG A 27 -11.52 6.24 -1.70
CA ARG A 27 -12.83 6.58 -1.12
C ARG A 27 -12.97 8.04 -0.73
N ARG A 28 -11.89 8.82 -0.79
CA ARG A 28 -11.83 10.23 -0.36
C ARG A 28 -12.04 10.43 1.14
N GLU A 29 -11.60 9.45 1.94
CA GLU A 29 -11.77 9.40 3.39
C GLU A 29 -10.45 9.68 4.15
N ALA A 30 -9.37 10.06 3.46
CA ALA A 30 -8.04 10.19 4.06
C ALA A 30 -7.82 11.48 4.85
N GLY A 31 -8.85 12.32 4.98
CA GLY A 31 -8.81 13.56 5.76
C GLY A 31 -7.65 14.48 5.34
N PRO A 32 -6.81 14.97 6.26
CA PRO A 32 -5.69 15.85 5.92
C PRO A 32 -4.63 15.23 4.98
N ARG A 33 -4.60 13.90 4.82
CA ARG A 33 -3.64 13.20 3.94
C ARG A 33 -4.20 12.94 2.55
N GLN A 34 -5.41 13.42 2.25
CA GLN A 34 -6.09 13.14 0.99
C GLN A 34 -5.28 13.62 -0.21
N VAL A 35 -5.04 12.71 -1.16
CA VAL A 35 -4.52 13.04 -2.47
C VAL A 35 -5.69 13.55 -3.35
N PRO A 36 -5.60 14.78 -3.90
CA PRO A 36 -6.63 15.31 -4.77
C PRO A 36 -6.77 14.49 -6.06
N GLY A 37 -8.01 14.15 -6.44
CA GLY A 37 -8.30 13.45 -7.70
C GLY A 37 -7.77 12.02 -7.79
N ALA A 38 -7.60 11.33 -6.66
CA ALA A 38 -7.17 9.93 -6.65
C ALA A 38 -8.24 9.01 -7.26
N GLU A 39 -7.96 8.45 -8.44
CA GLU A 39 -8.83 7.49 -9.15
C GLU A 39 -8.17 6.10 -9.30
N LEU A 40 -6.83 6.07 -9.29
CA LEU A 40 -6.02 4.86 -9.37
C LEU A 40 -4.99 4.84 -8.23
N ALA A 41 -4.70 3.65 -7.73
CA ALA A 41 -3.74 3.44 -6.66
C ALA A 41 -2.96 2.14 -6.86
N ILE A 42 -1.69 2.12 -6.46
CA ILE A 42 -0.80 0.96 -6.59
C ILE A 42 -0.01 0.75 -5.31
N GLN A 43 0.18 -0.52 -4.93
CA GLN A 43 1.15 -0.91 -3.91
C GLN A 43 1.97 -2.10 -4.40
N ALA A 44 3.23 -2.13 -3.97
CA ALA A 44 4.15 -3.25 -4.12
C ALA A 44 4.59 -3.70 -2.73
N ASN A 45 4.33 -4.97 -2.41
CA ASN A 45 4.70 -5.59 -1.15
C ASN A 45 5.61 -6.79 -1.41
N GLY A 46 6.89 -6.63 -1.07
CA GLY A 46 7.86 -7.70 -1.08
C GLY A 46 7.86 -8.51 0.21
N GLY A 47 8.31 -9.77 0.12
CA GLY A 47 8.40 -10.67 1.25
C GLY A 47 9.29 -11.90 0.99
N GLY A 48 9.86 -12.42 2.07
CA GLY A 48 10.83 -13.52 2.01
C GLY A 48 12.20 -13.09 1.48
N ILE A 49 13.20 -13.96 1.64
CA ILE A 49 14.58 -13.69 1.21
C ILE A 49 15.08 -14.90 0.40
N ILE A 50 15.63 -14.65 -0.79
CA ILE A 50 16.43 -15.61 -1.56
C ILE A 50 17.80 -14.98 -1.82
N GLY A 51 18.84 -15.53 -1.21
CA GLY A 51 20.17 -14.92 -1.25
C GLY A 51 20.19 -13.56 -0.53
N LEU A 52 20.42 -12.49 -1.29
CA LEU A 52 20.45 -11.09 -0.82
C LEU A 52 19.23 -10.28 -1.29
N GLU A 53 18.28 -10.91 -1.98
CA GLU A 53 17.12 -10.26 -2.61
C GLU A 53 15.78 -10.74 -2.01
N GLU A 54 14.70 -10.00 -2.28
CA GLU A 54 13.34 -10.40 -1.92
C GLU A 54 12.92 -11.66 -2.69
N ALA A 55 12.34 -12.62 -1.98
CA ALA A 55 11.93 -13.90 -2.58
C ALA A 55 10.70 -13.77 -3.47
N ALA A 56 9.77 -12.89 -3.10
CA ALA A 56 8.54 -12.66 -3.82
C ALA A 56 8.08 -11.20 -3.65
N CYS A 57 7.43 -10.67 -4.67
CA CYS A 57 6.78 -9.36 -4.62
C CYS A 57 5.37 -9.46 -5.18
N SER A 58 4.41 -8.92 -4.42
CA SER A 58 3.02 -8.77 -4.84
C SER A 58 2.78 -7.32 -5.25
N VAL A 59 2.20 -7.12 -6.43
CA VAL A 59 1.77 -5.80 -6.90
C VAL A 59 0.25 -5.81 -7.00
N THR A 60 -0.40 -4.82 -6.39
CA THR A 60 -1.85 -4.64 -6.47
C THR A 60 -2.16 -3.26 -7.02
N ILE A 61 -3.01 -3.22 -8.04
CA ILE A 61 -3.55 -1.99 -8.62
C ILE A 61 -5.04 -1.94 -8.27
N LEU A 62 -5.49 -0.82 -7.75
CA LEU A 62 -6.87 -0.55 -7.39
C LEU A 62 -7.38 0.65 -8.19
N GLU A 63 -8.63 0.55 -8.65
CA GLU A 63 -9.37 1.62 -9.28
C GLU A 63 -10.56 1.99 -8.38
N ARG A 64 -10.93 3.27 -8.37
CA ARG A 64 -12.16 3.70 -7.72
C ARG A 64 -13.36 3.14 -8.48
N GLY A 65 -14.17 2.33 -7.81
CA GLY A 65 -15.46 1.91 -8.36
C GLY A 65 -16.42 3.09 -8.52
N GLU A 66 -17.27 3.02 -9.54
CA GLU A 66 -18.36 3.99 -9.76
C GLU A 66 -19.38 4.00 -8.62
#